data_AF-X1TJZ4-F1
#
_entry.id   AF-X1TJZ4-F1
#
_cell.length_a   1.000
_cell.length_b   1.000
_cell.length_c   1.000
_cell.angle_alpha   90.00
_cell.angle_beta   90.00
_cell.angle_gamma   90.00
#
_symmetry.space_group_name_H-M   'P 1'
#
loop_
_entity.id
_entity.type
_entity.pdbx_description
1 polymer ?
#
loop_
_entity_poly.entity_id
_entity_poly.type
_entity_poly.pdbx_seq_one_letter_code
_entity_poly.pdbx_strand_id
1 'polypeptide(L)'
;ANSKTFDIGNGRRQLVVSIGDVHYKDNYADLSEKWKDIDLIWEGNRITKAPYALIHEGNKLTLKNKRTGNTTTIELQDIGGKKIPDVAWERSKGLARAPGIATIDNVALDTDLEVIAEFSAVRFRRILKSDKAPQEAKFKVTGDTSLVVVRASDEDEDIPVETSLKDGILTETLKPDRAVKYPVRIDPTYQVVAGSDDCRQGVKPSLSFSLSDNRQLAGYYNATFYAVGGGMRFTNVTIPRDVTIDSAYLTLRSKKDRSLT
;
A
#
# COMPACT_ATOMS: atom_id res chain seq x y z
N ALA A 1 -10.63 -4.08 6.88
CA ALA A 1 -9.96 -4.74 5.73
C ALA A 1 -10.94 -4.66 4.58
N ASN A 2 -10.60 -3.86 3.58
CA ASN A 2 -11.44 -3.59 2.43
C ASN A 2 -11.31 -4.74 1.44
N SER A 3 -12.39 -5.04 0.71
CA SER A 3 -12.32 -6.01 -0.36
C SER A 3 -13.13 -5.59 -1.58
N LYS A 4 -12.61 -5.91 -2.76
CA LYS A 4 -13.26 -5.66 -4.05
C LYS A 4 -13.19 -6.91 -4.91
N THR A 5 -14.33 -7.26 -5.51
CA THR A 5 -14.40 -8.35 -6.48
C THR A 5 -14.49 -7.77 -7.89
N PHE A 6 -13.59 -8.16 -8.77
CA PHE A 6 -13.59 -7.81 -10.19
C PHE A 6 -14.11 -9.00 -10.99
N ASP A 7 -14.96 -8.75 -11.99
CA ASP A 7 -15.24 -9.74 -13.04
C ASP A 7 -14.10 -9.67 -14.07
N ILE A 8 -13.43 -10.79 -14.30
CA ILE A 8 -12.32 -10.90 -15.25
C ILE A 8 -12.72 -11.70 -16.50
N GLY A 9 -14.02 -11.87 -16.72
CA GLY A 9 -14.60 -12.61 -17.86
C GLY A 9 -14.67 -14.12 -17.64
N ASN A 10 -15.42 -14.81 -18.51
CA ASN A 10 -15.57 -16.28 -18.50
C ASN A 10 -16.05 -16.86 -17.15
N GLY A 11 -16.89 -16.10 -16.41
CA GLY A 11 -17.39 -16.51 -15.10
C GLY A 11 -16.33 -16.49 -13.99
N ARG A 12 -15.13 -15.95 -14.25
CA ARG A 12 -14.05 -15.83 -13.27
C ARG A 12 -14.12 -14.47 -12.58
N ARG A 13 -13.77 -14.47 -11.29
CA ARG A 13 -13.73 -13.25 -10.48
C ARG A 13 -12.40 -13.17 -9.75
N GLN A 14 -11.83 -11.97 -9.67
CA GLN A 14 -10.65 -11.65 -8.86
C GLN A 14 -11.11 -10.98 -7.57
N LEU A 15 -10.66 -11.45 -6.42
CA LEU A 15 -10.87 -10.79 -5.13
C LEU A 15 -9.58 -10.07 -4.74
N VAL A 16 -9.65 -8.75 -4.57
CA VAL A 16 -8.60 -7.94 -3.94
C VAL A 16 -9.02 -7.68 -2.51
N VAL A 17 -8.19 -8.07 -1.56
CA VAL A 17 -8.35 -7.73 -0.13
C VAL A 17 -7.20 -6.83 0.26
N SER A 18 -7.50 -5.68 0.85
CA SER A 18 -6.52 -4.68 1.26
C SER A 18 -6.81 -4.22 2.68
N ILE A 19 -5.77 -3.92 3.46
CA ILE A 19 -5.94 -3.20 4.73
C ILE A 19 -6.19 -1.70 4.46
N GLY A 20 -5.89 -1.23 3.25
CA GLY A 20 -6.09 0.14 2.77
C GLY A 20 -7.30 0.34 1.84
N ASP A 21 -7.54 1.58 1.45
CA ASP A 21 -8.61 2.01 0.53
C ASP A 21 -8.64 1.15 -0.74
N VAL A 22 -9.83 0.83 -1.27
CA VAL A 22 -9.99 0.12 -2.56
C VAL A 22 -10.73 0.95 -3.61
N HIS A 23 -11.21 2.12 -3.20
CA HIS A 23 -11.78 3.17 -4.05
C HIS A 23 -11.26 4.52 -3.58
N TYR A 24 -11.52 5.57 -4.36
CA TYR A 24 -11.23 6.93 -3.94
C TYR A 24 -12.31 7.94 -4.35
N LYS A 25 -12.24 9.13 -3.76
CA LYS A 25 -12.93 10.35 -4.20
C LYS A 25 -11.89 11.44 -4.47
N ASP A 26 -12.18 12.32 -5.43
CA ASP A 26 -11.38 13.54 -5.64
C ASP A 26 -11.67 14.58 -4.56
N ASN A 27 -12.92 14.66 -4.11
CA ASN A 27 -13.38 15.50 -3.02
C ASN A 27 -14.17 14.68 -2.00
N TYR A 28 -13.52 14.28 -0.91
CA TYR A 28 -14.16 13.51 0.16
C TYR A 28 -15.25 14.29 0.93
N ALA A 29 -15.31 15.62 0.81
CA ALA A 29 -16.39 16.43 1.37
C ALA A 29 -17.64 16.45 0.48
N ASP A 30 -17.54 16.07 -0.80
CA ASP A 30 -18.68 15.97 -1.70
C ASP A 30 -19.39 14.61 -1.52
N LEU A 31 -20.54 14.66 -0.84
CA LEU A 31 -21.38 13.48 -0.62
C LEU A 31 -22.02 12.95 -1.91
N SER A 32 -22.16 13.79 -2.94
CA SER A 32 -22.73 13.42 -4.24
C SER A 32 -21.71 12.76 -5.17
N GLU A 33 -20.41 12.97 -4.93
CA GLU A 33 -19.35 12.32 -5.69
C GLU A 33 -19.44 10.80 -5.52
N LYS A 34 -19.42 10.08 -6.65
CA LYS A 34 -19.35 8.63 -6.66
C LYS A 34 -17.93 8.15 -6.40
N TRP A 35 -17.82 7.03 -5.71
CA TRP A 35 -16.56 6.31 -5.57
C TRP A 35 -15.99 5.92 -6.95
N LYS A 36 -14.69 6.12 -7.10
CA LYS A 36 -13.91 5.85 -8.31
C LYS A 36 -12.93 4.71 -8.06
N ASP A 37 -12.58 4.01 -9.13
CA ASP A 37 -11.62 2.91 -9.09
C ASP A 37 -10.20 3.43 -9.02
N ILE A 38 -9.39 2.86 -8.12
CA ILE A 38 -7.98 3.20 -8.01
C ILE A 38 -7.23 2.71 -9.26
N ASP A 39 -6.47 3.61 -9.87
CA ASP A 39 -5.57 3.36 -10.98
C ASP A 39 -4.22 4.00 -10.64
N LEU A 40 -3.22 3.13 -10.46
CA LEU A 40 -1.87 3.51 -10.05
C LEU A 40 -0.93 3.69 -11.26
N ILE A 41 -1.45 3.71 -12.49
CA ILE A 41 -0.64 3.98 -13.68
C ILE A 41 -0.16 5.44 -13.63
N TRP A 42 1.15 5.61 -13.86
CA TRP A 42 1.76 6.92 -14.02
C TRP A 42 1.28 7.62 -15.30
N GLU A 43 0.64 8.79 -15.14
CA GLU A 43 0.29 9.71 -16.21
C GLU A 43 1.34 10.83 -16.27
N GLY A 44 2.34 10.66 -17.14
CA GLY A 44 3.54 11.50 -17.05
C GLY A 44 4.18 11.32 -15.67
N ASN A 45 4.47 12.41 -14.97
CA ASN A 45 5.13 12.36 -13.66
C ASN A 45 4.18 12.27 -12.46
N ARG A 46 2.94 11.82 -12.68
CA ARG A 46 1.90 11.85 -11.65
C ARG A 46 1.09 10.56 -11.59
N ILE A 47 0.63 10.22 -10.39
CA ILE A 47 -0.52 9.33 -10.17
C ILE A 47 -1.59 10.17 -9.51
N THR A 48 -2.75 10.28 -10.16
CA THR A 48 -3.86 11.09 -9.66
C THR A 48 -5.12 10.27 -9.41
N LYS A 49 -5.22 9.04 -9.89
CA LYS A 49 -6.39 8.18 -9.71
C LYS A 49 -6.28 7.29 -8.47
N ALA A 50 -5.97 7.91 -7.34
CA ALA A 50 -5.81 7.23 -6.05
C ALA A 50 -6.38 8.12 -4.91
N PRO A 51 -6.46 7.62 -3.66
CA PRO A 51 -6.81 8.42 -2.48
C PRO A 51 -5.84 9.59 -2.19
N TYR A 52 -4.72 9.59 -2.89
CA TYR A 52 -3.72 10.63 -2.89
C TYR A 52 -3.40 11.07 -4.33
N ALA A 53 -2.80 12.24 -4.48
CA ALA A 53 -2.08 12.61 -5.68
C ALA A 53 -0.58 12.46 -5.39
N LEU A 54 0.12 11.68 -6.21
CA LEU A 54 1.56 11.52 -6.18
C LEU A 54 2.14 12.28 -7.37
N ILE A 55 3.11 13.16 -7.12
CA ILE A 55 3.84 13.89 -8.15
C ILE A 55 5.32 13.63 -7.92
N HIS A 56 6.04 13.44 -9.01
CA HIS A 56 7.43 13.05 -8.99
C HIS A 56 8.32 13.96 -9.84
N GLU A 57 9.34 14.56 -9.23
CA GLU A 57 10.17 15.63 -9.79
C GLU A 57 11.63 15.44 -9.35
N GLY A 58 12.49 14.95 -10.24
CA GLY A 58 13.91 14.71 -9.93
C GLY A 58 14.06 13.67 -8.82
N ASN A 59 14.66 14.05 -7.69
CA ASN A 59 14.81 13.23 -6.48
C ASN A 59 13.67 13.45 -5.45
N LYS A 60 12.63 14.22 -5.80
CA LYS A 60 11.55 14.64 -4.91
C LYS A 60 10.22 14.02 -5.30
N LEU A 61 9.51 13.51 -4.29
CA LEU A 61 8.11 13.15 -4.37
C LEU A 61 7.25 14.12 -3.54
N THR A 62 6.09 14.45 -4.09
CA THR A 62 5.05 15.21 -3.41
C THR A 62 3.79 14.38 -3.36
N LEU A 63 3.28 14.16 -2.15
CA LEU A 63 2.10 13.38 -1.85
C LEU A 63 1.05 14.31 -1.27
N LYS A 64 -0.10 14.41 -1.93
CA LYS A 64 -1.26 15.14 -1.40
C LYS A 64 -2.36 14.15 -1.06
N ASN A 65 -2.67 14.01 0.22
CA ASN A 65 -3.81 13.22 0.68
C ASN A 65 -5.10 13.96 0.27
N LYS A 66 -5.97 13.33 -0.53
CA LYS A 66 -7.19 13.98 -1.02
C LYS A 66 -8.28 14.09 0.04
N ARG A 67 -8.22 13.26 1.08
CA ARG A 67 -9.18 13.24 2.18
C ARG A 67 -8.90 14.37 3.17
N THR A 68 -7.64 14.54 3.56
CA THR A 68 -7.25 15.55 4.56
C THR A 68 -6.77 16.86 3.93
N GLY A 69 -6.37 16.84 2.64
CA GLY A 69 -5.72 17.96 1.98
C GLY A 69 -4.23 18.11 2.33
N ASN A 70 -3.73 17.35 3.31
CA ASN A 70 -2.34 17.43 3.75
C ASN A 70 -1.38 17.08 2.60
N THR A 71 -0.29 17.84 2.52
CA THR A 71 0.78 17.61 1.56
C THR A 71 2.06 17.23 2.30
N THR A 72 2.67 16.13 1.87
CA THR A 72 3.95 15.64 2.37
C THR A 72 4.92 15.58 1.20
N THR A 73 6.15 16.05 1.40
CA THR A 73 7.22 15.91 0.42
C THR A 73 8.31 15.03 0.97
N ILE A 74 8.86 14.14 0.15
CA ILE A 74 10.01 13.30 0.48
C ILE A 74 11.03 13.49 -0.64
N GLU A 75 12.21 13.98 -0.29
CA GLU A 75 13.29 14.27 -1.24
C GLU A 75 14.55 13.52 -0.81
N LEU A 76 15.07 12.64 -1.68
CA LEU A 76 16.30 11.90 -1.41
C LEU A 76 17.52 12.84 -1.52
N GLN A 77 18.16 13.15 -0.39
CA GLN A 77 19.28 14.10 -0.33
C GLN A 77 20.62 13.43 -0.66
N ASP A 78 20.92 12.34 0.03
CA ASP A 78 22.17 11.61 -0.11
C ASP A 78 22.02 10.11 0.12
N ILE A 79 22.89 9.35 -0.54
CA ILE A 79 23.15 7.93 -0.25
C ILE A 79 24.65 7.80 0.02
N GLY A 80 25.02 7.29 1.20
CA GLY A 80 26.41 7.14 1.60
C GLY A 80 27.20 8.46 1.65
N GLY A 81 26.54 9.57 2.01
CA GLY A 81 27.17 10.89 2.04
C GLY A 81 27.41 11.53 0.66
N LYS A 82 26.96 10.89 -0.42
CA LYS A 82 27.02 11.46 -1.78
C LYS A 82 25.66 12.02 -2.16
N LYS A 83 25.66 13.29 -2.57
CA LYS A 83 24.47 13.95 -3.10
C LYS A 83 23.99 13.22 -4.35
N ILE A 84 22.69 12.97 -4.43
CA ILE A 84 22.10 12.31 -5.60
C ILE A 84 21.97 13.34 -6.73
N PRO A 85 22.53 13.06 -7.93
CA PRO A 85 22.34 13.93 -9.08
C PRO A 85 20.87 13.94 -9.51
N ASP A 86 20.44 14.99 -10.19
CA ASP A 86 19.14 14.98 -10.87
C ASP A 86 19.16 13.89 -11.94
N VAL A 87 18.52 12.77 -11.64
CA VAL A 87 18.43 11.60 -12.51
C VAL A 87 17.02 11.50 -13.08
N ALA A 88 16.94 11.21 -14.38
CA ALA A 88 15.67 10.88 -15.01
C ALA A 88 15.28 9.46 -14.62
N TRP A 89 14.09 9.29 -14.05
CA TRP A 89 13.61 7.97 -13.65
C TRP A 89 13.10 7.19 -14.85
N GLU A 90 13.49 5.92 -14.93
CA GLU A 90 12.90 4.99 -15.86
C GLU A 90 11.59 4.47 -15.27
N ARG A 91 10.48 4.93 -15.84
CA ARG A 91 9.17 4.40 -15.48
C ARG A 91 9.05 3.04 -16.12
N SER A 92 8.83 2.02 -15.32
CA SER A 92 8.55 0.69 -15.86
C SER A 92 7.36 0.82 -16.82
N LYS A 93 7.57 0.45 -18.09
CA LYS A 93 6.48 0.32 -19.06
C LYS A 93 5.70 -0.94 -18.71
N GLY A 94 4.90 -0.85 -17.65
CA GLY A 94 3.91 -1.83 -17.23
C GLY A 94 4.30 -3.29 -17.49
N LEU A 95 5.03 -3.91 -16.56
CA LEU A 95 4.67 -5.30 -16.29
C LEU A 95 3.21 -5.24 -15.83
N ALA A 96 2.32 -5.96 -16.52
CA ALA A 96 0.87 -5.98 -16.29
C ALA A 96 0.44 -6.38 -14.85
N ARG A 97 1.39 -6.50 -13.92
CA ARG A 97 1.23 -6.85 -12.52
C ARG A 97 1.68 -5.76 -11.52
N ALA A 98 2.35 -4.67 -11.93
CA ALA A 98 2.76 -3.60 -10.99
C ALA A 98 2.87 -2.19 -11.63
N PRO A 99 1.77 -1.59 -12.13
CA PRO A 99 1.78 -0.28 -12.82
C PRO A 99 2.23 0.91 -11.96
N GLY A 100 2.27 0.76 -10.63
CA GLY A 100 2.65 1.79 -9.68
C GLY A 100 4.15 1.92 -9.39
N ILE A 101 5.02 1.16 -10.08
CA ILE A 101 6.46 1.14 -9.80
C ILE A 101 7.24 2.03 -10.79
N ALA A 102 8.02 2.97 -10.25
CA ALA A 102 9.06 3.69 -10.98
C ALA A 102 10.43 3.35 -10.38
N THR A 103 11.46 3.20 -11.22
CA THR A 103 12.78 2.74 -10.76
C THR A 103 13.88 3.67 -11.26
N ILE A 104 14.92 3.86 -10.44
CA ILE A 104 16.24 4.33 -10.88
C ILE A 104 17.23 3.22 -10.60
N ASP A 105 17.85 2.73 -11.67
CA ASP A 105 18.95 1.80 -11.55
C ASP A 105 20.24 2.53 -11.20
N ASN A 106 21.00 1.97 -10.27
CA ASN A 106 22.34 2.43 -9.88
C ASN A 106 22.39 3.90 -9.47
N VAL A 107 21.39 4.35 -8.70
CA VAL A 107 21.35 5.71 -8.11
C VAL A 107 22.58 5.97 -7.22
N ALA A 108 23.18 4.90 -6.67
CA ALA A 108 24.49 4.89 -6.04
C ALA A 108 25.19 3.54 -6.32
N LEU A 109 26.41 3.37 -5.80
CA LEU A 109 27.16 2.10 -5.92
C LEU A 109 26.29 0.94 -5.45
N ASP A 110 26.08 -0.05 -6.32
CA ASP A 110 25.30 -1.25 -6.07
C ASP A 110 23.93 -0.98 -5.40
N THR A 111 23.29 0.15 -5.73
CA THR A 111 22.04 0.60 -5.12
C THR A 111 21.05 1.08 -6.17
N ASP A 112 19.87 0.46 -6.21
CA ASP A 112 18.71 0.98 -6.95
C ASP A 112 17.75 1.69 -6.01
N LEU A 113 16.85 2.48 -6.60
CA LEU A 113 15.74 3.11 -5.90
C LEU A 113 14.42 2.82 -6.63
N GLU A 114 13.41 2.36 -5.92
CA GLU A 114 12.05 2.17 -6.42
C GLU A 114 11.08 3.08 -5.68
N VAL A 115 10.17 3.69 -6.43
CA VAL A 115 8.95 4.30 -5.91
C VAL A 115 7.80 3.39 -6.23
N ILE A 116 7.16 2.87 -5.19
CA ILE A 116 6.07 1.91 -5.31
C ILE A 116 4.81 2.59 -4.79
N ALA A 117 3.94 2.99 -5.70
CA ALA A 117 2.59 3.40 -5.36
C ALA A 117 1.75 2.18 -5.02
N GLU A 118 1.11 2.19 -3.85
CA GLU A 118 0.15 1.20 -3.37
C GLU A 118 -1.18 1.88 -3.07
N PHE A 119 -2.25 1.14 -2.82
CA PHE A 119 -3.58 1.76 -2.65
C PHE A 119 -3.64 2.73 -1.44
N SER A 120 -2.91 2.43 -0.36
CA SER A 120 -2.87 3.24 0.87
C SER A 120 -1.47 3.62 1.31
N ALA A 121 -0.47 3.48 0.44
CA ALA A 121 0.90 3.79 0.79
C ALA A 121 1.71 4.16 -0.44
N VAL A 122 2.83 4.83 -0.21
CA VAL A 122 3.88 4.99 -1.21
C VAL A 122 5.19 4.60 -0.54
N ARG A 123 5.90 3.65 -1.15
CA ARG A 123 7.22 3.19 -0.67
C ARG A 123 8.33 3.81 -1.51
N PHE A 124 9.45 4.06 -0.84
CA PHE A 124 10.67 4.66 -1.38
C PHE A 124 11.81 3.66 -1.19
N ARG A 125 11.68 2.50 -1.82
CA ARG A 125 12.53 1.35 -1.56
C ARG A 125 13.93 1.56 -2.11
N ARG A 126 14.95 1.43 -1.27
CA ARG A 126 16.33 1.18 -1.74
C ARG A 126 16.57 -0.32 -1.88
N ILE A 127 17.23 -0.71 -2.97
CA ILE A 127 17.67 -2.09 -3.20
C ILE A 127 19.19 -2.10 -3.19
N LEU A 128 19.78 -2.62 -2.11
CA LEU A 128 21.22 -2.82 -2.02
C LEU A 128 21.55 -4.15 -2.68
N LYS A 129 22.41 -4.16 -3.70
CA LYS A 129 22.75 -5.35 -4.49
C LYS A 129 23.95 -6.12 -3.94
N SER A 130 24.76 -5.49 -3.09
CA SER A 130 25.98 -6.08 -2.54
C SER A 130 26.38 -5.43 -1.21
N ASP A 131 27.39 -6.00 -0.57
CA ASP A 131 28.06 -5.46 0.62
C ASP A 131 28.83 -4.16 0.39
N LYS A 132 29.02 -3.77 -0.87
CA LYS A 132 29.64 -2.50 -1.26
C LYS A 132 28.63 -1.35 -1.33
N ALA A 133 27.34 -1.65 -1.30
CA ALA A 133 26.28 -0.67 -1.38
C ALA A 133 26.26 0.22 -0.11
N PRO A 134 26.05 1.54 -0.23
CA PRO A 134 25.98 2.38 0.95
C PRO A 134 24.78 2.05 1.85
N GLN A 135 25.07 1.81 3.13
CA GLN A 135 24.07 1.38 4.11
C GLN A 135 23.19 2.54 4.63
N GLU A 136 23.66 3.78 4.48
CA GLU A 136 22.96 4.99 4.94
C GLU A 136 22.34 5.76 3.77
N ALA A 137 21.13 6.28 3.98
CA ALA A 137 20.50 7.28 3.13
C ALA A 137 19.79 8.34 3.96
N LYS A 138 19.69 9.57 3.42
CA LYS A 138 18.92 10.64 4.04
C LYS A 138 17.86 11.20 3.10
N PHE A 139 16.69 11.42 3.67
CA PHE A 139 15.53 11.97 3.01
C PHE A 139 15.12 13.25 3.73
N LYS A 140 15.00 14.34 2.99
CA LYS A 140 14.33 15.54 3.49
C LYS A 140 12.83 15.32 3.40
N VAL A 141 12.17 15.32 4.55
CA VAL A 141 10.73 15.13 4.68
C VAL A 141 10.11 16.42 5.21
N THR A 142 9.07 16.91 4.53
CA THR A 142 8.26 18.04 4.99
C THR A 142 6.78 17.68 4.96
N GLY A 143 5.97 18.30 5.80
CA GLY A 143 4.54 17.96 5.95
C GLY A 143 4.30 16.99 7.11
N ASP A 144 3.42 16.00 6.89
CA ASP A 144 3.05 15.04 7.93
C ASP A 144 4.05 13.88 8.00
N THR A 145 5.05 14.01 8.87
CA THR A 145 6.13 13.02 9.02
C THR A 145 5.75 11.81 9.88
N SER A 146 4.60 11.86 10.57
CA SER A 146 4.16 10.80 11.50
C SER A 146 3.82 9.47 10.81
N LEU A 147 3.75 9.50 9.48
CA LEU A 147 3.29 8.41 8.63
C LEU A 147 4.43 7.68 7.92
N VAL A 148 5.69 8.06 8.17
CA VAL A 148 6.86 7.41 7.56
C VAL A 148 7.38 6.30 8.46
N VAL A 149 7.26 5.05 7.99
CA VAL A 149 7.81 3.86 8.65
C VAL A 149 8.91 3.30 7.77
N VAL A 150 10.08 3.01 8.34
CA VAL A 150 11.18 2.37 7.61
C VAL A 150 11.31 0.93 8.10
N ARG A 151 11.50 0.01 7.15
CA ARG A 151 11.78 -1.40 7.42
C ARG A 151 12.87 -1.88 6.49
N ALA A 152 13.69 -2.81 6.92
CA ALA A 152 14.63 -3.50 6.04
C ALA A 152 14.38 -5.01 6.06
N SER A 153 14.68 -5.68 4.95
CA SER A 153 14.57 -7.14 4.81
C SER A 153 15.54 -7.64 3.74
N ASP A 154 15.97 -8.89 3.86
CA ASP A 154 16.57 -9.65 2.76
C ASP A 154 15.65 -10.80 2.31
N GLU A 155 16.22 -11.82 1.67
CA GLU A 155 15.48 -13.01 1.23
C GLU A 155 14.93 -13.83 2.41
N ASP A 156 15.57 -13.77 3.58
CA ASP A 156 15.22 -14.64 4.70
C ASP A 156 14.19 -13.96 5.62
N GLU A 157 14.49 -12.75 6.11
CA GLU A 157 13.69 -12.10 7.15
C GLU A 157 13.96 -10.58 7.26
N ASP A 158 13.26 -9.95 8.20
CA ASP A 158 13.47 -8.55 8.57
C ASP A 158 14.91 -8.34 9.05
N ILE A 159 15.49 -7.18 8.72
CA ILE A 159 16.81 -6.75 9.18
C ILE A 159 16.64 -5.47 10.00
N PRO A 160 17.34 -5.30 11.13
CA PRO A 160 17.29 -4.05 11.87
C PRO A 160 17.78 -2.86 11.02
N VAL A 161 16.99 -1.80 11.05
CA VAL A 161 17.31 -0.49 10.47
C VAL A 161 17.21 0.55 11.56
N GLU A 162 18.29 1.30 11.76
CA GLU A 162 18.27 2.46 12.63
C GLU A 162 17.67 3.64 11.87
N THR A 163 16.74 4.36 12.51
CA THR A 163 16.12 5.54 11.93
C THR A 163 16.21 6.72 12.88
N SER A 164 16.49 7.90 12.35
CA SER A 164 16.36 9.16 13.09
C SER A 164 15.67 10.19 12.23
N LEU A 165 14.77 10.98 12.81
CA LEU A 165 14.18 12.15 12.17
C LEU A 165 14.57 13.39 12.97
N LYS A 166 15.46 14.21 12.41
CA LYS A 166 15.93 15.45 13.04
C LYS A 166 15.90 16.57 12.03
N ASP A 167 15.30 17.71 12.41
CA ASP A 167 15.22 18.91 11.57
C ASP A 167 14.63 18.66 10.17
N GLY A 168 13.65 17.75 10.09
CA GLY A 168 13.01 17.34 8.83
C GLY A 168 13.87 16.43 7.95
N ILE A 169 14.98 15.91 8.47
CA ILE A 169 15.83 14.93 7.77
C ILE A 169 15.62 13.56 8.41
N LEU A 170 15.03 12.64 7.65
CA LEU A 170 14.97 11.22 7.96
C LEU A 170 16.30 10.59 7.51
N THR A 171 17.07 10.10 8.46
CA THR A 171 18.24 9.25 8.20
C THR A 171 17.85 7.82 8.49
N GLU A 172 18.14 6.93 7.54
CA GLU A 172 18.08 5.48 7.75
C GLU A 172 19.48 4.86 7.60
N THR A 173 19.78 3.88 8.45
CA THR A 173 21.06 3.16 8.42
C THR A 173 20.79 1.68 8.64
N LEU A 174 21.18 0.85 7.67
CA LEU A 174 21.11 -0.60 7.83
C LEU A 174 22.10 -1.05 8.93
N LYS A 175 21.62 -1.77 9.94
CA LYS A 175 22.43 -2.27 11.07
C LYS A 175 22.15 -3.75 11.28
N PRO A 176 22.66 -4.62 10.40
CA PRO A 176 22.36 -6.03 10.51
C PRO A 176 23.01 -6.61 11.77
N ASP A 177 22.23 -7.37 12.51
CA ASP A 177 22.65 -8.16 13.68
C ASP A 177 23.05 -9.60 13.29
N ARG A 178 22.95 -9.92 12.00
CA ARG A 178 23.33 -11.20 11.39
C ARG A 178 23.99 -11.03 10.02
N ALA A 179 24.49 -12.12 9.45
CA ALA A 179 24.90 -12.14 8.05
C ALA A 179 23.69 -11.84 7.14
N VAL A 180 23.92 -11.01 6.12
CA VAL A 180 22.89 -10.50 5.22
C VAL A 180 22.99 -11.17 3.85
N LYS A 181 21.84 -11.51 3.27
CA LYS A 181 21.76 -11.94 1.87
C LYS A 181 21.37 -10.77 0.99
N TYR A 182 22.01 -10.66 -0.17
CA TYR A 182 21.68 -9.63 -1.14
C TYR A 182 20.76 -10.18 -2.22
N PRO A 183 19.79 -9.39 -2.73
CA PRO A 183 19.60 -7.97 -2.45
C PRO A 183 18.85 -7.69 -1.13
N VAL A 184 19.25 -6.61 -0.45
CA VAL A 184 18.54 -6.06 0.72
C VAL A 184 17.58 -4.98 0.26
N ARG A 185 16.37 -4.99 0.79
CA ARG A 185 15.34 -3.98 0.55
C ARG A 185 15.16 -3.14 1.80
N ILE A 186 15.26 -1.82 1.66
CA ILE A 186 14.99 -0.86 2.74
C ILE A 186 13.84 0.04 2.29
N ASP A 187 12.71 -0.03 2.99
CA ASP A 187 11.41 0.51 2.59
C ASP A 187 10.95 1.66 3.52
N PRO A 188 11.48 2.89 3.39
CA PRO A 188 10.75 4.07 3.84
C PRO A 188 9.37 4.10 3.18
N THR A 189 8.34 4.03 4.00
CA THR A 189 6.95 3.92 3.54
C THR A 189 6.15 5.05 4.13
N TYR A 190 5.58 5.89 3.27
CA TYR A 190 4.56 6.85 3.67
C TYR A 190 3.19 6.16 3.65
N GLN A 191 2.58 6.01 4.83
CA GLN A 191 1.23 5.47 4.96
C GLN A 191 0.20 6.58 4.71
N VAL A 192 -0.56 6.47 3.63
CA VAL A 192 -1.74 7.31 3.42
C VAL A 192 -2.83 6.71 4.30
N VAL A 193 -3.07 7.32 5.47
CA VAL A 193 -4.04 6.84 6.48
C VAL A 193 -5.29 6.32 5.79
N ALA A 194 -5.51 5.00 5.91
CA ALA A 194 -6.69 4.33 5.37
C ALA A 194 -7.93 4.96 6.00
N GLY A 195 -8.96 5.19 5.17
CA GLY A 195 -10.27 5.54 5.70
C GLY A 195 -10.76 4.45 6.66
N SER A 196 -11.57 4.82 7.64
CA SER A 196 -12.38 3.85 8.36
C SER A 196 -13.23 3.09 7.34
N ASP A 197 -12.86 1.82 7.10
CA ASP A 197 -13.58 0.76 6.39
C ASP A 197 -14.47 1.20 5.21
N ASP A 198 -14.03 0.91 3.98
CA ASP A 198 -14.84 1.09 2.76
C ASP A 198 -15.96 0.04 2.67
N CYS A 199 -16.00 -0.95 3.57
CA CYS A 199 -17.23 -1.70 3.77
C CYS A 199 -18.26 -0.73 4.35
N ARG A 200 -19.24 -0.31 3.53
CA ARG A 200 -20.41 0.41 4.02
C ARG A 200 -21.09 -0.49 5.04
N GLN A 201 -20.81 -0.28 6.32
CA GLN A 201 -21.42 -0.99 7.43
C GLN A 201 -22.77 -0.30 7.72
N GLY A 202 -23.80 -0.65 6.96
CA GLY A 202 -25.17 -0.35 7.36
C GLY A 202 -25.52 -1.23 8.56
N VAL A 203 -25.08 -0.85 9.77
CA VAL A 203 -25.45 -1.55 11.01
C VAL A 203 -26.81 -1.06 11.45
N LYS A 204 -27.79 -1.96 11.51
CA LYS A 204 -28.75 -1.89 12.62
C LYS A 204 -28.15 -2.58 13.84
N PRO A 205 -28.45 -2.13 15.07
CA PRO A 205 -27.53 -2.16 16.22
C PRO A 205 -27.07 -3.52 16.77
N SER A 206 -27.46 -4.65 16.18
CA SER A 206 -27.19 -5.99 16.70
C SER A 206 -26.28 -6.86 15.84
N LEU A 207 -25.72 -6.34 14.73
CA LEU A 207 -24.68 -7.03 13.96
C LEU A 207 -23.30 -6.47 14.34
N SER A 208 -22.73 -7.01 15.41
CA SER A 208 -21.33 -6.78 15.76
C SER A 208 -20.43 -7.52 14.76
N PHE A 209 -19.59 -6.79 14.03
CA PHE A 209 -18.48 -7.39 13.31
C PHE A 209 -17.44 -7.87 14.33
N SER A 210 -17.15 -9.17 14.37
CA SER A 210 -16.13 -9.74 15.25
C SER A 210 -15.14 -10.57 14.43
N LEU A 211 -13.85 -10.34 14.70
CA LEU A 211 -12.74 -11.09 14.11
C LEU A 211 -12.59 -12.51 14.71
N SER A 212 -13.30 -12.80 15.79
CA SER A 212 -13.34 -14.11 16.44
C SER A 212 -14.64 -14.88 16.16
N ASP A 213 -15.59 -14.27 15.45
CA ASP A 213 -16.85 -14.93 15.11
C ASP A 213 -16.65 -15.89 13.93
N ASN A 214 -17.06 -17.14 14.13
CA ASN A 214 -17.02 -18.18 13.11
C ASN A 214 -18.22 -18.12 12.16
N ARG A 215 -19.13 -17.15 12.33
CA ARG A 215 -20.30 -16.94 11.50
C ARG A 215 -20.33 -15.52 10.93
N GLN A 216 -20.08 -15.38 9.63
CA GLN A 216 -20.26 -14.11 8.91
C GLN A 216 -21.61 -14.10 8.19
N LEU A 217 -22.41 -13.06 8.42
CA LEU A 217 -23.69 -12.84 7.74
C LEU A 217 -23.47 -11.84 6.60
N ALA A 218 -23.77 -12.25 5.37
CA ALA A 218 -23.70 -11.39 4.18
C ALA A 218 -25.09 -11.26 3.54
N GLY A 219 -25.46 -10.04 3.16
CA GLY A 219 -26.72 -9.76 2.46
C GLY A 219 -27.94 -9.55 3.37
N TYR A 220 -29.13 -9.78 2.83
CA TYR A 220 -30.40 -9.53 3.51
C TYR A 220 -30.82 -10.75 4.33
N TYR A 221 -31.06 -10.53 5.63
CA TYR A 221 -31.78 -11.49 6.48
C TYR A 221 -33.29 -11.28 6.35
N ASN A 222 -33.75 -10.03 6.30
CA ASN A 222 -35.11 -9.63 5.93
C ASN A 222 -35.12 -8.17 5.42
N ALA A 223 -36.31 -7.63 5.11
CA ALA A 223 -36.48 -6.27 4.56
C ALA A 223 -35.93 -5.15 5.47
N THR A 224 -35.85 -5.39 6.78
CA THR A 224 -35.38 -4.41 7.78
C THR A 224 -34.03 -4.76 8.41
N PHE A 225 -33.45 -5.92 8.09
CA PHE A 225 -32.21 -6.44 8.63
C PHE A 225 -31.33 -6.98 7.51
N TYR A 226 -30.30 -6.22 7.16
CA TYR A 226 -29.41 -6.54 6.07
C TYR A 226 -28.00 -6.05 6.38
N ALA A 227 -27.01 -6.81 5.91
CA ALA A 227 -25.61 -6.42 5.90
C ALA A 227 -25.22 -6.04 4.47
N VAL A 228 -24.80 -4.79 4.30
CA VAL A 228 -24.33 -4.20 3.01
C VAL A 228 -22.87 -4.49 2.71
N GLY A 229 -22.15 -5.14 3.62
CA GLY A 229 -20.76 -5.55 3.49
C GLY A 229 -20.30 -6.41 4.67
N GLY A 230 -19.12 -7.03 4.56
CA GLY A 230 -18.50 -7.80 5.63
C GLY A 230 -17.04 -8.14 5.29
N GLY A 231 -16.22 -8.32 6.33
CA GLY A 231 -14.85 -8.82 6.21
C GLY A 231 -14.74 -10.31 6.55
N MET A 232 -13.80 -11.01 5.95
CA MET A 232 -13.50 -12.41 6.27
C MET A 232 -12.01 -12.57 6.52
N ARG A 233 -11.64 -13.27 7.59
CA ARG A 233 -10.26 -13.67 7.88
C ARG A 233 -10.17 -15.19 7.89
N PHE A 234 -9.17 -15.75 7.22
CA PHE A 234 -8.82 -17.16 7.38
C PHE A 234 -8.06 -17.31 8.70
N THR A 235 -8.69 -17.88 9.73
CA THR A 235 -8.06 -18.05 11.05
C THR A 235 -7.05 -19.19 11.08
N ASN A 236 -7.14 -20.12 10.12
CA ASN A 236 -6.36 -21.37 10.09
C ASN A 236 -5.31 -21.38 8.97
N VAL A 237 -5.08 -20.25 8.31
CA VAL A 237 -4.10 -20.11 7.24
C VAL A 237 -3.11 -19.03 7.65
N THR A 238 -1.91 -19.45 8.01
CA THR A 238 -0.77 -18.54 8.14
C THR A 238 -0.33 -18.17 6.72
N ILE A 239 -0.56 -16.92 6.32
CA ILE A 239 -0.04 -16.38 5.07
C ILE A 239 1.32 -15.76 5.42
N PRO A 240 2.44 -16.30 4.91
CA PRO A 240 3.77 -15.73 5.17
C PRO A 240 3.87 -14.31 4.59
N ARG A 241 4.86 -13.54 5.06
CA ARG A 241 5.14 -12.22 4.48
C ARG A 241 5.62 -12.36 3.03
N ASP A 242 5.33 -11.36 2.21
CA ASP A 242 5.76 -11.21 0.81
C ASP A 242 5.33 -12.31 -0.18
N VAL A 243 4.40 -13.19 0.20
CA VAL A 243 3.83 -14.16 -0.73
C VAL A 243 2.83 -13.49 -1.67
N THR A 244 2.95 -13.80 -2.95
CA THR A 244 1.92 -13.45 -3.94
C THR A 244 0.81 -14.49 -3.86
N ILE A 245 -0.41 -14.06 -3.54
CA ILE A 245 -1.59 -14.91 -3.60
C ILE A 245 -2.06 -14.93 -5.06
N ASP A 246 -1.70 -15.98 -5.81
CA ASP A 246 -2.08 -16.11 -7.23
C ASP A 246 -3.60 -16.26 -7.43
N SER A 247 -4.27 -16.94 -6.50
CA SER A 247 -5.74 -17.04 -6.46
C SER A 247 -6.26 -17.36 -5.06
N ALA A 248 -7.45 -16.84 -4.74
CA ALA A 248 -8.20 -17.20 -3.55
C ALA A 248 -9.67 -17.38 -3.93
N TYR A 249 -10.28 -18.47 -3.48
CA TYR A 249 -11.67 -18.81 -3.79
C TYR A 249 -12.53 -18.74 -2.54
N LEU A 250 -13.65 -18.02 -2.64
CA LEU A 250 -14.71 -18.02 -1.64
C LEU A 250 -15.92 -18.76 -2.22
N THR A 251 -16.31 -19.87 -1.59
CA THR A 251 -17.57 -20.55 -1.92
C THR A 251 -18.62 -20.19 -0.87
N LEU A 252 -19.59 -19.36 -1.25
CA LEU A 252 -20.76 -19.09 -0.42
C LEU A 252 -21.85 -20.12 -0.76
N ARG A 253 -22.32 -20.86 0.25
CA ARG A 253 -23.49 -21.72 0.10
C ARG A 253 -24.67 -21.05 0.80
N SER A 254 -25.69 -20.70 0.04
CA SER A 254 -26.98 -20.32 0.61
C SER A 254 -27.73 -21.58 1.03
N LYS A 255 -28.03 -21.73 2.32
CA LYS A 255 -29.11 -22.61 2.77
C LYS A 255 -30.37 -21.75 2.83
N LYS A 256 -31.24 -21.89 1.82
CA LYS A 256 -32.65 -21.52 1.98
C LYS A 256 -33.43 -22.80 2.12
N ASP A 257 -33.96 -23.06 3.32
CA ASP A 257 -35.14 -23.91 3.43
C ASP A 257 -36.36 -23.00 3.25
N ARG A 258 -37.19 -23.27 2.24
CA ARG A 258 -38.45 -22.56 1.99
C ARG A 258 -39.63 -23.32 2.60
N SER A 259 -39.43 -24.07 3.67
CA SER A 259 -40.47 -24.84 4.35
C SER A 259 -41.32 -24.05 5.36
N LEU A 260 -41.35 -22.72 5.31
CA LEU A 260 -42.31 -21.91 6.07
C LEU A 260 -42.90 -20.81 5.19
N THR A 261 -44.05 -21.14 4.61
CA THR A 261 -45.13 -20.23 4.20
C THR A 261 -45.68 -19.47 5.39
#